data_AF-A0A497FNV7-F1
#
_entry.id   AF-A0A497FNV7-F1
#
_cell.length_a   1.000
_cell.length_b   1.000
_cell.length_c   1.000
_cell.angle_alpha   90.00
_cell.angle_beta   90.00
_cell.angle_gamma   90.00
#
_symmetry.space_group_name_H-M   'P 1'
#
loop_
_entity.id
_entity.type
_entity.pdbx_description
1 polymer ?
#
loop_
_entity_poly.entity_id
_entity_poly.type
_entity_poly.pdbx_seq_one_letter_code
_entity_poly.pdbx_strand_id
1 'polypeptide(L)'
;MRKNCPAGAIDFNQKHQELVVEVTSIIIATGFSPLDPSVLPQYEYGRFQDVITSLQYERLMNAAGPTDGEMLDLQIKHAQKELHLFNASDPENRKVKDYCSQICCMYATKQAIVTKEHEPSIDVMAFYNDLNASGKGHEDLLKRAIEEYGIKYIKELPSEVLWNEKSRSKRRKILNQELRIGVNLYAIVVLI
;
A
#
# COMPACT_ATOMS: atom_id res chain seq x y z
N MET A 1 -18.85 -29.82 4.77
CA MET A 1 -18.23 -29.74 3.42
C MET A 1 -18.63 -30.91 2.52
N ARG A 2 -18.17 -32.16 2.72
CA ARG A 2 -18.52 -33.31 1.83
C ARG A 2 -20.02 -33.48 1.58
N LYS A 3 -20.84 -33.46 2.64
CA LYS A 3 -22.30 -33.60 2.58
C LYS A 3 -23.01 -32.48 1.78
N ASN A 4 -22.35 -31.35 1.56
CA ASN A 4 -22.92 -30.18 0.89
C ASN A 4 -22.36 -29.98 -0.53
N CYS A 5 -21.61 -30.95 -1.06
CA CYS A 5 -21.04 -30.91 -2.41
C CYS A 5 -21.85 -31.83 -3.35
N PRO A 6 -22.79 -31.30 -4.14
CA PRO A 6 -23.61 -32.13 -5.05
C PRO A 6 -22.78 -32.80 -6.16
N ALA A 7 -21.65 -32.20 -6.54
CA ALA A 7 -20.73 -32.75 -7.53
C ALA A 7 -19.88 -33.92 -7.02
N GLY A 8 -19.88 -34.21 -5.71
CA GLY A 8 -19.08 -35.29 -5.13
C GLY A 8 -17.57 -35.10 -5.24
N ALA A 9 -17.09 -33.88 -5.54
CA ALA A 9 -15.70 -33.62 -5.92
C ALA A 9 -14.67 -33.67 -4.78
N ILE A 10 -15.10 -33.73 -3.52
CA ILE A 10 -14.19 -33.65 -2.36
C ILE A 10 -13.63 -35.04 -2.04
N ASP A 11 -12.34 -35.25 -2.28
CA ASP A 11 -11.62 -36.48 -1.93
C ASP A 11 -10.43 -36.25 -0.99
N PHE A 12 -10.56 -36.73 0.25
CA PHE A 12 -9.48 -36.67 1.25
C PHE A 12 -8.39 -37.73 1.05
N ASN A 13 -8.63 -38.72 0.19
CA ASN A 13 -7.68 -39.79 -0.09
C ASN A 13 -6.80 -39.49 -1.31
N GLN A 14 -7.00 -38.35 -1.98
CA GLN A 14 -6.19 -37.95 -3.13
C GLN A 14 -4.71 -37.86 -2.72
N LYS A 15 -3.84 -38.55 -3.48
CA LYS A 15 -2.39 -38.58 -3.24
C LYS A 15 -1.65 -37.71 -4.25
N HIS A 16 -0.46 -37.27 -3.86
CA HIS A 16 0.49 -36.61 -4.77
C HIS A 16 0.80 -37.51 -5.97
N GLN A 17 0.98 -36.91 -7.14
CA GLN A 17 1.33 -37.58 -8.38
C GLN A 17 2.54 -36.89 -8.98
N GLU A 18 3.54 -37.69 -9.36
CA GLU A 18 4.67 -37.23 -10.16
C GLU A 18 4.34 -37.47 -11.63
N LEU A 19 4.55 -36.44 -12.45
CA LEU A 19 4.31 -36.50 -13.89
C LEU A 19 5.63 -36.31 -14.62
N VAL A 20 5.93 -37.23 -15.55
CA VAL A 20 7.08 -37.11 -16.45
C VAL A 20 6.57 -36.54 -17.77
N VAL A 21 7.08 -35.38 -18.17
CA VAL A 21 6.68 -34.69 -19.39
C VAL A 21 7.93 -34.36 -20.20
N GLU A 22 7.95 -34.79 -21.45
CA GLU A 22 9.00 -34.41 -22.40
C GLU A 22 8.66 -33.06 -23.03
N VAL A 23 9.54 -32.08 -22.86
CA VAL A 23 9.37 -30.72 -23.38
C VAL A 23 10.62 -30.27 -24.12
N THR A 24 10.42 -29.45 -25.15
CA THR A 24 11.53 -28.89 -25.94
C THR A 24 12.05 -27.57 -25.36
N SER A 25 11.25 -26.88 -24.55
CA SER A 25 11.57 -25.57 -23.99
C SER A 25 10.83 -25.34 -22.68
N ILE A 26 11.43 -24.55 -21.80
CA ILE A 26 10.87 -24.18 -20.49
C ILE A 26 10.85 -22.66 -20.42
N ILE A 27 9.70 -22.09 -20.01
CA ILE A 27 9.54 -20.66 -19.75
C ILE A 27 9.36 -20.49 -18.24
N ILE A 28 10.20 -19.67 -17.61
CA ILE A 28 10.09 -19.34 -16.19
C ILE A 28 9.34 -18.01 -16.06
N ALA A 29 8.14 -18.06 -15.49
CA ALA A 29 7.27 -16.91 -15.30
C ALA A 29 6.61 -16.94 -13.90
N THR A 30 7.39 -17.27 -12.86
CA THR A 30 6.89 -17.45 -11.48
C THR A 30 6.56 -16.15 -10.75
N GLY A 31 6.82 -14.98 -11.36
CA GLY A 31 6.44 -13.67 -10.81
C GLY A 31 7.38 -13.16 -9.72
N PHE A 32 6.82 -12.44 -8.74
CA PHE A 32 7.54 -11.81 -7.63
C PHE A 32 6.76 -11.94 -6.32
N SER A 33 7.43 -11.63 -5.21
CA SER A 33 6.81 -11.50 -3.89
C SER A 33 7.02 -10.07 -3.34
N PRO A 34 6.01 -9.47 -2.70
CA PRO A 34 6.16 -8.16 -2.06
C PRO A 34 7.17 -8.23 -0.91
N LEU A 35 7.83 -7.11 -0.59
CA LEU A 35 8.63 -7.04 0.64
C LEU A 35 7.70 -7.07 1.85
N ASP A 36 8.13 -7.74 2.90
CA ASP A 36 7.53 -7.62 4.23
C ASP A 36 8.00 -6.32 4.89
N PRO A 37 7.10 -5.34 5.13
CA PRO A 37 7.47 -4.07 5.76
C PRO A 37 7.97 -4.21 7.20
N SER A 38 7.84 -5.38 7.83
CA SER A 38 8.36 -5.63 9.19
C SER A 38 9.88 -5.43 9.31
N VAL A 39 10.61 -5.44 8.19
CA VAL A 39 12.05 -5.09 8.14
C VAL A 39 12.33 -3.60 8.33
N LEU A 40 11.29 -2.76 8.24
CA LEU A 40 11.28 -1.30 8.44
C LEU A 40 10.55 -0.96 9.75
N PRO A 41 11.15 -1.23 10.92
CA PRO A 41 10.48 -1.07 12.21
C PRO A 41 10.01 0.37 12.47
N GLN A 42 10.66 1.37 11.87
CA GLN A 42 10.28 2.76 12.00
C GLN A 42 8.89 3.11 11.43
N TYR A 43 8.32 2.22 10.61
CA TYR A 43 6.96 2.38 10.08
C TYR A 43 5.91 1.59 10.86
N GLU A 44 6.32 0.82 11.87
CA GLU A 44 5.42 0.20 12.87
C GLU A 44 4.34 -0.72 12.24
N TYR A 45 4.66 -1.31 11.09
CA TYR A 45 3.81 -2.30 10.42
C TYR A 45 3.59 -3.53 11.31
N GLY A 46 2.34 -3.98 11.40
CA GLY A 46 1.92 -5.08 12.29
C GLY A 46 1.68 -4.68 13.74
N ARG A 47 2.18 -3.51 14.19
CA ARG A 47 1.84 -2.94 15.51
C ARG A 47 0.58 -2.07 15.44
N PHE A 48 0.49 -1.21 14.43
CA PHE A 48 -0.69 -0.37 14.21
C PHE A 48 -1.57 -0.97 13.10
N GLN A 49 -2.87 -1.10 13.36
CA GLN A 49 -3.83 -1.69 12.42
C GLN A 49 -4.01 -0.82 11.16
N ASP A 50 -3.78 0.48 11.30
CA ASP A 50 -3.89 1.48 10.23
C ASP A 50 -2.61 1.61 9.39
N VAL A 51 -1.60 0.78 9.64
CA VAL A 51 -0.41 0.67 8.79
C VAL A 51 -0.55 -0.57 7.93
N ILE A 52 -0.76 -0.36 6.64
CA ILE A 52 -1.01 -1.41 5.66
C ILE A 52 0.01 -1.34 4.50
N THR A 53 0.08 -2.41 3.73
CA THR A 53 0.84 -2.48 2.49
C THR A 53 0.01 -2.01 1.32
N SER A 54 0.66 -1.65 0.21
CA SER A 54 -0.03 -1.34 -1.05
C SER A 54 -0.91 -2.46 -1.53
N LEU A 55 -0.49 -3.72 -1.37
CA LEU A 55 -1.28 -4.85 -1.82
C LEU A 55 -2.50 -5.10 -0.94
N GLN A 56 -2.40 -4.84 0.37
CA GLN A 56 -3.56 -4.82 1.26
C GLN A 56 -4.54 -3.71 0.85
N TYR A 57 -4.05 -2.49 0.59
CA TYR A 57 -4.89 -1.41 0.05
C TYR A 57 -5.61 -1.84 -1.23
N GLU A 58 -4.92 -2.46 -2.19
CA GLU A 58 -5.55 -2.96 -3.42
C GLU A 58 -6.65 -3.97 -3.14
N ARG A 59 -6.48 -4.88 -2.17
CA ARG A 59 -7.53 -5.83 -1.80
C ARG A 59 -8.72 -5.12 -1.15
N LEU A 60 -8.49 -4.12 -0.30
CA LEU A 60 -9.55 -3.33 0.33
C LEU A 60 -10.33 -2.49 -0.69
N MET A 61 -9.67 -1.87 -1.65
CA MET A 61 -10.35 -1.04 -2.66
C MET A 61 -10.92 -1.86 -3.83
N ASN A 62 -10.70 -3.17 -3.86
CA ASN A 62 -11.24 -4.02 -4.90
C ASN A 62 -12.72 -4.33 -4.65
N ALA A 63 -13.58 -4.16 -5.66
CA ALA A 63 -15.02 -4.47 -5.55
C ALA A 63 -15.33 -5.95 -5.25
N ALA A 64 -14.45 -6.88 -5.63
CA ALA A 64 -14.47 -8.29 -5.24
C ALA A 64 -13.44 -8.59 -4.12
N GLY A 65 -13.06 -7.55 -3.39
CA GLY A 65 -12.25 -7.57 -2.20
C GLY A 65 -13.02 -8.10 -0.99
N PRO A 66 -12.35 -8.30 0.15
CA PRO A 66 -13.00 -8.71 1.39
C PRO A 66 -13.93 -7.61 1.98
N THR A 67 -13.98 -6.44 1.35
CA THR A 67 -14.65 -5.23 1.82
C THR A 67 -15.57 -4.62 0.77
N ASP A 68 -15.82 -5.35 -0.32
CA ASP A 68 -16.65 -4.92 -1.45
C ASP A 68 -16.21 -3.58 -2.09
N GLY A 69 -14.92 -3.23 -1.94
CA GLY A 69 -14.34 -2.00 -2.48
C GLY A 69 -14.51 -0.78 -1.57
N GLU A 70 -15.09 -0.97 -0.39
CA GLU A 70 -15.20 0.07 0.62
C GLU A 70 -13.87 0.24 1.34
N MET A 71 -13.48 1.50 1.54
CA MET A 71 -12.40 1.86 2.44
C MET A 71 -12.87 1.58 3.88
N LEU A 72 -12.70 0.33 4.33
CA LEU A 72 -13.22 -0.12 5.61
C LEU A 72 -12.87 0.85 6.74
N ASP A 73 -13.90 1.12 7.52
CA ASP A 73 -13.85 1.73 8.82
C ASP A 73 -13.14 0.77 9.81
N LEU A 74 -11.80 0.80 9.83
CA LEU A 74 -11.00 0.41 11.01
C LEU A 74 -11.30 1.38 12.18
N GLN A 75 -12.54 1.38 12.70
CA GLN A 75 -13.04 2.27 13.77
C GLN A 75 -12.93 3.81 13.53
N ILE A 76 -13.29 4.24 12.33
CA ILE A 76 -13.14 5.52 11.61
C ILE A 76 -14.47 6.30 11.39
N LYS A 77 -15.56 6.11 12.14
CA LYS A 77 -16.75 6.98 11.90
C LYS A 77 -16.50 8.48 12.16
N HIS A 78 -15.33 8.89 12.66
CA HIS A 78 -15.11 10.26 13.16
C HIS A 78 -13.77 10.96 12.91
N ALA A 79 -12.71 10.36 12.34
CA ALA A 79 -11.45 11.11 12.20
C ALA A 79 -11.11 11.53 10.78
N GLN A 80 -10.14 12.43 10.72
CA GLN A 80 -9.92 13.33 9.63
C GLN A 80 -8.88 12.77 8.65
N LYS A 81 -9.31 12.45 7.43
CA LYS A 81 -8.86 13.06 6.16
C LYS A 81 -7.38 12.99 5.75
N GLU A 82 -6.52 12.08 6.22
CA GLU A 82 -5.12 12.04 5.72
C GLU A 82 -4.60 10.61 5.39
N LEU A 83 -4.19 10.38 4.14
CA LEU A 83 -3.55 9.14 3.63
C LEU A 83 -2.08 9.40 3.28
N HIS A 84 -1.16 8.62 3.84
CA HIS A 84 0.29 8.75 3.59
C HIS A 84 0.84 7.56 2.81
N LEU A 85 1.53 7.83 1.71
CA LEU A 85 2.15 6.81 0.85
C LEU A 85 3.69 6.94 0.93
N PHE A 86 4.40 5.86 1.27
CA PHE A 86 5.87 5.88 1.44
C PHE A 86 6.58 5.04 0.39
N ASN A 87 7.40 5.67 -0.46
CA ASN A 87 8.27 4.95 -1.38
C ASN A 87 9.57 4.55 -0.64
N ALA A 88 9.65 3.32 -0.15
CA ALA A 88 10.75 2.87 0.73
C ALA A 88 12.06 2.48 0.00
N SER A 89 12.24 2.87 -1.26
CA SER A 89 13.50 2.69 -1.97
C SER A 89 14.54 3.64 -1.39
N ASP A 90 15.29 3.15 -0.40
CA ASP A 90 16.42 3.85 0.20
C ASP A 90 17.71 3.06 -0.09
N PRO A 91 18.45 3.43 -1.15
CA PRO A 91 19.73 2.80 -1.49
C PRO A 91 20.79 2.93 -0.39
N GLU A 92 20.65 3.92 0.51
CA GLU A 92 21.58 4.16 1.61
C GLU A 92 21.26 3.26 2.82
N ASN A 93 19.98 2.86 2.96
CA ASN A 93 19.54 1.92 3.97
C ASN A 93 19.71 0.46 3.50
N ARG A 94 20.89 -0.10 3.78
CA ARG A 94 21.27 -1.50 3.49
C ARG A 94 20.35 -2.58 4.09
N LYS A 95 19.35 -2.21 4.90
CA LYS A 95 18.31 -3.14 5.42
C LYS A 95 17.18 -3.35 4.41
N VAL A 96 17.08 -2.51 3.38
CA VAL A 96 16.16 -2.63 2.25
C VAL A 96 16.91 -3.15 1.03
N LYS A 97 16.18 -3.64 0.05
CA LYS A 97 16.74 -4.09 -1.23
C LYS A 97 17.45 -2.92 -1.92
N ASP A 98 18.59 -3.20 -2.54
CA ASP A 98 19.47 -2.24 -3.22
C ASP A 98 19.01 -1.88 -4.64
N TYR A 99 17.78 -2.25 -5.01
CA TYR A 99 17.18 -1.97 -6.30
C TYR A 99 15.84 -1.28 -6.17
N CYS A 100 15.52 -0.45 -7.16
CA CYS A 100 14.21 0.18 -7.29
C CYS A 100 13.18 -0.84 -7.82
N SER A 101 12.01 -0.95 -7.16
CA SER A 101 10.88 -1.78 -7.62
C SER A 101 10.22 -1.30 -8.92
N GLN A 102 10.63 -0.12 -9.45
CA GLN A 102 10.18 0.55 -10.70
C GLN A 102 8.70 0.95 -10.76
N ILE A 103 7.80 0.22 -10.10
CA ILE A 103 6.35 0.37 -10.24
C ILE A 103 5.69 1.11 -9.06
N CYS A 104 6.39 1.20 -7.92
CA CYS A 104 5.83 1.72 -6.67
C CYS A 104 5.36 3.17 -6.75
N CYS A 105 6.11 4.05 -7.40
CA CYS A 105 5.70 5.44 -7.58
C CYS A 105 4.36 5.56 -8.33
N MET A 106 4.12 4.68 -9.30
CA MET A 106 2.95 4.75 -10.17
C MET A 106 1.72 4.10 -9.56
N TYR A 107 1.86 2.92 -8.93
CA TYR A 107 0.72 2.37 -8.19
C TYR A 107 0.35 3.27 -7.01
N ALA A 108 1.30 3.95 -6.37
CA ALA A 108 1.01 4.90 -5.30
C ALA A 108 0.19 6.08 -5.80
N THR A 109 0.61 6.66 -6.93
CA THR A 109 -0.12 7.72 -7.60
C THR A 109 -1.54 7.27 -7.96
N LYS A 110 -1.68 6.05 -8.50
CA LYS A 110 -2.98 5.45 -8.79
C LYS A 110 -3.83 5.31 -7.53
N GLN A 111 -3.29 4.77 -6.44
CA GLN A 111 -3.97 4.60 -5.17
C GLN A 111 -4.40 5.95 -4.58
N ALA A 112 -3.56 6.97 -4.68
CA ALA A 112 -3.91 8.33 -4.27
C ALA A 112 -5.11 8.88 -5.06
N ILE A 113 -5.10 8.73 -6.39
CA ILE A 113 -6.21 9.15 -7.26
C ILE A 113 -7.48 8.38 -6.91
N VAL A 114 -7.40 7.05 -6.82
CA VAL A 114 -8.55 6.18 -6.49
C VAL A 114 -9.15 6.54 -5.14
N THR A 115 -8.32 6.83 -4.14
CA THR A 115 -8.80 7.34 -2.84
C THR A 115 -9.57 8.64 -3.01
N LYS A 116 -9.08 9.60 -3.81
CA LYS A 116 -9.76 10.87 -4.04
C LYS A 116 -11.04 10.73 -4.86
N GLU A 117 -11.12 9.77 -5.76
CA GLU A 117 -12.35 9.46 -6.50
C GLU A 117 -13.41 8.83 -5.61
N HIS A 118 -13.00 7.93 -4.72
CA HIS A 118 -13.90 7.23 -3.81
C HIS A 118 -14.36 8.13 -2.65
N GLU A 119 -13.45 8.87 -2.03
CA GLU A 119 -13.73 9.79 -0.93
C GLU A 119 -12.97 11.13 -1.15
N PRO A 120 -13.60 12.10 -1.84
CA PRO A 120 -12.98 13.38 -2.16
C PRO A 120 -12.58 14.21 -0.94
N SER A 121 -13.17 13.94 0.23
CA SER A 121 -12.90 14.71 1.45
C SER A 121 -11.57 14.36 2.13
N ILE A 122 -10.92 13.25 1.73
CA ILE A 122 -9.59 12.86 2.22
C ILE A 122 -8.51 13.70 1.53
N ASP A 123 -7.59 14.26 2.31
CA ASP A 123 -6.32 14.81 1.85
C ASP A 123 -5.30 13.67 1.70
N VAL A 124 -4.56 13.66 0.60
CA VAL A 124 -3.55 12.61 0.35
C VAL A 124 -2.18 13.25 0.24
N MET A 125 -1.21 12.70 0.98
CA MET A 125 0.19 13.10 0.94
C MET A 125 1.06 11.92 0.53
N ALA A 126 1.77 12.05 -0.58
CA ALA A 126 2.71 11.06 -1.09
C ALA A 126 4.14 11.50 -0.75
N PHE A 127 4.81 10.72 0.10
CA PHE A 127 6.19 10.92 0.52
C PHE A 127 7.11 10.06 -0.36
N TYR A 128 8.17 10.67 -0.87
CA TYR A 128 9.06 10.03 -1.82
C TYR A 128 10.49 10.53 -1.67
N ASN A 129 11.44 9.66 -2.01
CA ASN A 129 12.83 10.08 -2.25
C ASN A 129 12.95 10.63 -3.67
N ASP A 130 12.76 9.77 -4.68
CA ASP A 130 12.64 10.15 -6.08
C ASP A 130 11.38 9.54 -6.72
N LEU A 131 10.79 10.25 -7.67
CA LEU A 131 9.65 9.75 -8.45
C LEU A 131 10.15 9.17 -9.77
N ASN A 132 9.88 7.89 -9.98
CA ASN A 132 10.16 7.23 -11.25
C ASN A 132 8.86 7.12 -12.08
N ALA A 133 8.73 7.97 -13.09
CA ALA A 133 7.60 8.04 -14.02
C ALA A 133 8.02 7.70 -15.45
N SER A 134 8.80 6.63 -15.63
CA SER A 134 9.47 6.29 -16.89
C SER A 134 8.59 5.68 -17.99
N GLY A 135 7.34 5.32 -17.67
CA GLY A 135 6.41 4.72 -18.64
C GLY A 135 5.63 5.74 -19.46
N LYS A 136 5.09 5.32 -20.60
CA LYS A 136 4.27 6.19 -21.45
C LYS A 136 3.05 6.69 -20.68
N GLY A 137 2.91 8.02 -20.56
CA GLY A 137 1.81 8.67 -19.85
C GLY A 137 1.93 8.68 -18.32
N HIS A 138 3.04 8.21 -17.76
CA HIS A 138 3.27 8.24 -16.32
C HIS A 138 3.47 9.68 -15.80
N GLU A 139 4.19 10.52 -16.54
CA GLU A 139 4.33 11.94 -16.20
C GLU A 139 2.97 12.67 -16.25
N ASP A 140 2.14 12.37 -17.26
CA ASP A 140 0.79 12.91 -17.36
C ASP A 140 -0.09 12.48 -16.17
N LEU A 141 0.06 11.23 -15.72
CA LEU A 141 -0.64 10.71 -14.54
C LEU A 141 -0.22 11.45 -13.26
N LEU A 142 1.08 11.70 -13.08
CA LEU A 142 1.58 12.51 -11.96
C LEU A 142 1.05 13.94 -12.01
N LYS A 143 1.08 14.57 -13.19
CA LYS A 143 0.55 15.91 -13.39
C LYS A 143 -0.93 15.97 -13.04
N ARG A 144 -1.72 15.02 -13.53
CA ARG A 144 -3.14 14.87 -13.20
C ARG A 144 -3.37 14.70 -11.70
N ALA A 145 -2.58 13.85 -11.04
CA ALA A 145 -2.66 13.64 -9.60
C ALA A 145 -2.53 14.96 -8.81
N ILE A 146 -1.61 15.82 -9.23
CA ILE A 146 -1.35 17.12 -8.60
C ILE A 146 -2.44 18.13 -8.96
N GLU A 147 -2.71 18.31 -10.25
CA GLU A 147 -3.53 19.42 -10.76
C GLU A 147 -5.03 19.18 -10.59
N GLU A 148 -5.50 17.96 -10.84
CA GLU A 148 -6.93 17.63 -10.83
C GLU A 148 -7.38 17.07 -9.47
N TYR A 149 -6.53 16.27 -8.82
CA TYR A 149 -6.89 15.58 -7.56
C TYR A 149 -6.27 16.21 -6.32
N GLY A 150 -5.40 17.23 -6.46
CA GLY A 150 -4.82 17.96 -5.34
C GLY A 150 -3.91 17.12 -4.43
N ILE A 151 -3.31 16.04 -4.97
CA ILE A 151 -2.41 15.17 -4.22
C ILE A 151 -1.10 15.91 -3.94
N LYS A 152 -0.69 15.90 -2.67
CA LYS A 152 0.53 16.59 -2.23
C LYS A 152 1.73 15.65 -2.29
N TYR A 153 2.71 15.96 -3.10
CA TYR A 153 3.96 15.22 -3.18
C TYR A 153 5.04 15.91 -2.33
N ILE A 154 5.60 15.18 -1.36
CA ILE A 154 6.62 15.67 -0.42
C ILE A 154 7.91 14.89 -0.65
N LYS A 155 8.99 15.59 -1.05
CA LYS A 155 10.30 15.00 -1.35
C LYS A 155 11.11 14.72 -0.08
N GLU A 156 10.54 13.95 0.83
CA GLU A 156 11.19 13.53 2.08
C GLU A 156 10.63 12.16 2.48
N LEU A 157 11.48 11.29 3.02
CA LEU A 157 11.04 10.07 3.70
C LEU A 157 10.95 10.36 5.21
N PRO A 158 9.82 10.04 5.87
CA PRO A 158 9.76 10.21 7.31
C PRO A 158 10.70 9.23 8.01
N SER A 159 11.31 9.72 9.08
CA SER A 159 12.22 8.95 9.93
C SER A 159 11.49 7.92 10.78
N GLU A 160 10.29 8.25 11.26
CA GLU A 160 9.49 7.39 12.15
C GLU A 160 8.00 7.72 12.06
N VAL A 161 7.16 6.71 12.25
CA VAL A 161 5.72 6.81 12.41
C VAL A 161 5.39 6.73 13.89
N LEU A 162 4.84 7.82 14.44
CA LEU A 162 4.44 7.89 15.84
C LEU A 162 2.93 7.81 15.99
N TRP A 163 2.46 6.99 16.93
CA TRP A 163 1.05 6.92 17.29
C TRP A 163 0.75 7.81 18.50
N ASN A 164 -0.31 8.61 18.41
CA ASN A 164 -0.76 9.46 19.51
C ASN A 164 -2.14 9.02 20.02
N GLU A 165 -2.15 8.33 21.15
CA GLU A 165 -3.39 7.86 21.80
C GLU A 165 -4.37 8.98 22.21
N LYS A 166 -3.89 10.22 22.41
CA LYS A 166 -4.71 11.37 22.85
C LYS A 166 -5.39 12.14 21.71
N SER A 167 -5.09 11.80 20.45
CA SER A 167 -5.47 12.59 19.28
C SER A 167 -6.94 12.45 18.87
N ARG A 168 -7.71 11.54 19.49
CA ARG A 168 -9.17 11.39 19.32
C ARG A 168 -9.99 12.67 19.55
N SER A 169 -9.46 13.77 20.10
CA SER A 169 -10.27 14.98 20.35
C SER A 169 -9.69 16.38 20.14
N LYS A 170 -8.41 16.63 19.82
CA LYS A 170 -7.96 18.05 19.75
C LYS A 170 -6.76 18.33 18.83
N ARG A 171 -6.98 19.29 17.91
CA ARG A 171 -5.96 19.99 17.11
C ARG A 171 -4.91 20.67 18.00
N ARG A 172 -3.63 20.66 17.59
CA ARG A 172 -2.82 21.84 17.18
C ARG A 172 -1.30 21.58 17.25
N LYS A 173 -0.62 22.08 16.21
CA LYS A 173 0.80 22.49 16.09
C LYS A 173 1.85 21.38 16.23
N ILE A 174 2.69 21.23 15.21
CA ILE A 174 4.13 21.54 15.27
C ILE A 174 4.63 21.88 13.84
N LEU A 175 5.13 23.10 13.70
CA LEU A 175 6.14 23.51 12.73
C LEU A 175 7.49 23.32 13.46
N ASN A 176 8.45 22.63 12.85
CA ASN A 176 9.91 22.90 12.88
C ASN A 176 10.68 21.67 12.36
N GLN A 177 11.26 21.79 11.15
CA GLN A 177 12.46 21.14 10.56
C GLN A 177 12.90 19.68 10.87
N GLU A 178 12.12 18.91 11.60
CA GLU A 178 12.04 17.45 11.56
C GLU A 178 10.57 17.16 11.29
N LEU A 179 10.23 16.52 10.18
CA LEU A 179 8.84 16.29 9.79
C LEU A 179 8.22 15.19 10.67
N ARG A 180 7.95 15.53 11.94
CA ARG A 180 7.21 14.70 12.91
C ARG A 180 5.74 14.82 12.57
N ILE A 181 5.25 13.88 11.77
CA ILE A 181 3.85 13.86 11.36
C ILE A 181 3.01 13.44 12.57
N GLY A 182 2.37 14.40 13.25
CA GLY A 182 1.43 14.14 14.33
C GLY A 182 0.04 13.92 13.75
N VAL A 183 -0.41 12.66 13.65
CA VAL A 183 -1.54 12.31 12.77
C VAL A 183 -2.68 11.61 13.51
N ASN A 184 -3.90 12.01 13.16
CA ASN A 184 -5.11 11.19 13.28
C ASN A 184 -5.19 10.35 12.00
N LEU A 185 -4.39 9.28 11.97
CA LEU A 185 -4.00 8.55 10.76
C LEU A 185 -4.95 7.40 10.44
N TYR A 186 -5.18 7.10 9.15
CA TYR A 186 -6.02 5.94 8.78
C TYR A 186 -5.41 4.95 7.80
N ALA A 187 -4.48 5.38 6.97
CA ALA A 187 -3.68 4.43 6.22
C ALA A 187 -2.31 5.03 5.97
N ILE A 188 -1.31 4.42 6.59
CA ILE A 188 0.03 4.43 6.01
C ILE A 188 0.06 3.28 5.04
N VAL A 189 0.28 3.58 3.77
CA VAL A 189 0.59 2.56 2.79
C VAL A 189 2.10 2.53 2.61
N VAL A 190 2.73 1.48 3.14
CA VAL A 190 4.13 1.21 2.85
C VAL A 190 4.20 0.59 1.46
N LEU A 191 4.81 1.31 0.53
CA LEU A 191 4.95 0.92 -0.87
C LEU A 191 6.27 0.16 -1.02
N ILE A 192 6.20 -1.12 -1.38
CA ILE A 192 7.38 -1.93 -1.67
C ILE A 192 7.21 -2.75 -2.94
#